data_AF-A0A8T6LL91-F1
#
_entry.id   AF-A0A8T6LL91-F1
#
_cell.length_a   1.000
_cell.length_b   1.000
_cell.length_c   1.000
_cell.angle_alpha   90.00
_cell.angle_beta   90.00
_cell.angle_gamma   90.00
#
_symmetry.space_group_name_H-M   'P 1'
#
loop_
_entity.id
_entity.type
_entity.pdbx_description
1 polymer ?
#
loop_
_entity_poly.entity_id
_entity_poly.type
_entity_poly.pdbx_seq_one_letter_code
_entity_poly.pdbx_strand_id
1 'polypeptide(L)'
;FVIGFGNNSMSLLAGIMVLCTVFSVMPDAASQIVGAGNEGITFIWVPQLFALMPGGQFFMILFFMALVFAAWTSLVAMIELASRVLRDAGIERKRAVGIVGIAALVCGIPSALNMDFFHNQDWVWGVGLMLSGFFFAFAVLRYGVTEWRRKFINTADSDIHIGAWWDWAIRLVIVEAVVLMVWFLWSARGESFAETWTLFSPYNVGSVIIQAAVAILILWMLNRLITRATLEGSGGSAG
;
A
#
# COMPACT_ATOMS: atom_id res chain seq x y z
N PHE A 1 -4.86 16.72 8.02
CA PHE A 1 -5.88 16.70 6.95
C PHE A 1 -5.37 17.20 5.59
N VAL A 2 -4.52 18.23 5.55
CA VAL A 2 -3.97 18.77 4.29
C VAL A 2 -3.29 17.72 3.41
N ILE A 3 -2.49 16.82 3.99
CA ILE A 3 -1.81 15.74 3.24
C ILE A 3 -2.83 14.80 2.56
N GLY A 4 -3.83 14.32 3.31
CA GLY A 4 -4.86 13.42 2.77
C GLY A 4 -5.76 14.09 1.73
N PHE A 5 -6.16 15.34 1.98
CA PHE A 5 -6.94 16.11 1.01
C PHE A 5 -6.15 16.37 -0.27
N GLY A 6 -4.88 16.78 -0.13
CA GLY A 6 -3.98 17.05 -1.25
C GLY A 6 -3.75 15.80 -2.10
N ASN A 7 -3.45 14.65 -1.49
CA ASN A 7 -3.27 13.39 -2.20
C ASN A 7 -4.50 13.02 -3.03
N ASN A 8 -5.68 12.97 -2.41
CA ASN A 8 -6.91 12.57 -3.10
C ASN A 8 -7.32 13.56 -4.20
N SER A 9 -7.16 14.87 -3.96
CA SER A 9 -7.45 15.90 -4.96
C SER A 9 -6.54 15.76 -6.18
N MET A 10 -5.23 15.57 -5.97
CA MET A 10 -4.28 15.37 -7.06
C MET A 10 -4.52 14.06 -7.81
N SER A 11 -4.86 12.96 -7.11
CA SER A 11 -5.23 11.69 -7.75
C SER A 11 -6.48 11.84 -8.63
N LEU A 12 -7.50 12.56 -8.17
CA LEU A 12 -8.72 12.80 -8.92
C LEU A 12 -8.47 13.67 -10.16
N LEU A 13 -7.69 14.75 -10.00
CA LEU A 13 -7.28 15.59 -11.12
C LEU A 13 -6.45 14.80 -12.15
N ALA A 14 -5.50 13.98 -11.70
CA ALA A 14 -4.69 13.14 -12.57
C ALA A 14 -5.55 12.13 -13.34
N GLY A 15 -6.51 11.47 -12.67
CA GLY A 15 -7.43 10.54 -13.30
C GLY A 15 -8.30 11.20 -14.38
N ILE A 16 -8.88 12.38 -14.08
CA ILE A 16 -9.65 13.15 -15.06
C ILE A 16 -8.78 13.56 -16.24
N MET A 17 -7.58 14.10 -15.99
CA MET A 17 -6.68 14.55 -17.05
C MET A 17 -6.29 13.38 -17.97
N VAL A 18 -5.87 12.25 -17.41
CA VAL A 18 -5.46 11.08 -18.23
C VAL A 18 -6.65 10.54 -19.02
N LEU A 19 -7.80 10.27 -18.39
CA LEU A 19 -8.96 9.70 -19.07
C LEU A 19 -9.53 10.63 -20.14
N CYS A 20 -9.70 11.93 -19.85
CA CYS A 20 -10.20 12.88 -20.83
C CYS A 20 -9.25 13.04 -22.02
N THR A 21 -7.94 13.10 -21.77
CA THR A 21 -6.96 13.28 -22.86
C THR A 21 -6.90 12.03 -23.73
N VAL A 22 -6.95 10.86 -23.12
CA VAL A 22 -6.95 9.59 -23.85
C VAL A 22 -8.21 9.42 -24.69
N PHE A 23 -9.41 9.66 -24.15
CA PHE A 23 -10.65 9.55 -24.92
C PHE A 23 -10.79 10.60 -26.02
N SER A 24 -10.17 11.78 -25.85
CA SER A 24 -10.15 12.82 -26.87
C SER A 24 -9.29 12.44 -28.07
N VAL A 25 -8.13 11.83 -27.83
CA VAL A 25 -7.13 11.56 -28.89
C VAL A 25 -7.29 10.17 -29.49
N MET A 26 -7.81 9.20 -28.74
CA MET A 26 -7.97 7.80 -29.18
C MET A 26 -9.38 7.27 -28.85
N PRO A 27 -10.45 7.81 -29.47
CA PRO A 27 -11.84 7.45 -29.13
C PRO A 27 -12.16 5.97 -29.38
N ASP A 28 -11.58 5.37 -30.44
CA ASP A 28 -11.81 3.97 -30.80
C ASP A 28 -11.16 2.97 -29.85
N ALA A 29 -10.17 3.42 -29.07
CA ALA A 29 -9.44 2.59 -28.11
C ALA A 29 -10.01 2.66 -26.69
N ALA A 30 -11.06 3.46 -26.46
CA ALA A 30 -11.62 3.72 -25.15
C ALA A 30 -11.98 2.44 -24.37
N SER A 31 -12.59 1.46 -25.03
CA SER A 31 -12.98 0.18 -24.42
C SER A 31 -11.79 -0.70 -24.01
N GLN A 32 -10.69 -0.62 -24.77
CA GLN A 32 -9.46 -1.38 -24.49
C GLN A 32 -8.66 -0.75 -23.36
N ILE A 33 -8.65 0.59 -23.28
CA ILE A 33 -7.95 1.37 -22.26
C ILE A 33 -8.56 1.13 -20.87
N VAL A 34 -9.88 1.14 -20.77
CA VAL A 34 -10.59 0.91 -19.50
C VAL A 34 -10.28 -0.48 -18.93
N GLY A 35 -9.97 -1.46 -19.78
CA GLY A 35 -9.59 -2.82 -19.36
C GLY A 35 -8.09 -3.05 -19.16
N ALA A 36 -7.22 -2.08 -19.47
CA ALA A 36 -5.77 -2.29 -19.55
C ALA A 36 -5.04 -2.29 -18.19
N GLY A 37 -5.73 -2.01 -17.08
CA GLY A 37 -5.10 -1.87 -15.77
C GLY A 37 -4.18 -0.64 -15.67
N ASN A 38 -3.50 -0.51 -14.53
CA ASN A 38 -2.69 0.68 -14.23
C ASN A 38 -1.40 0.72 -15.06
N GLU A 39 -0.80 -0.45 -15.27
CA GLU A 39 0.44 -0.67 -16.01
C GLU A 39 0.22 -0.41 -17.50
N GLY A 40 -0.87 -0.96 -18.07
CA GLY A 40 -1.22 -0.76 -19.47
C GLY A 40 -1.54 0.71 -19.78
N ILE A 41 -2.30 1.39 -18.91
CA ILE A 41 -2.56 2.83 -19.08
C ILE A 41 -1.24 3.62 -19.11
N THR A 42 -0.36 3.37 -18.15
CA THR A 42 0.87 4.17 -17.95
C THR A 42 1.94 3.89 -19.00
N PHE A 43 2.16 2.62 -19.38
CA PHE A 43 3.29 2.21 -20.22
C PHE A 43 2.92 1.87 -21.66
N ILE A 44 1.64 1.72 -22.00
CA ILE A 44 1.18 1.47 -23.38
C ILE A 44 0.43 2.69 -23.90
N TRP A 45 -0.62 3.11 -23.20
CA TRP A 45 -1.55 4.11 -23.74
C TRP A 45 -1.05 5.55 -23.61
N VAL A 46 -0.45 5.91 -22.48
CA VAL A 46 0.12 7.26 -22.29
C VAL A 46 1.24 7.57 -23.30
N PRO A 47 2.18 6.66 -23.61
CA PRO A 47 3.16 6.88 -24.68
C PRO A 47 2.53 7.03 -26.07
N GLN A 48 1.54 6.21 -26.40
CA GLN A 48 0.82 6.32 -27.68
C GLN A 48 0.07 7.65 -27.81
N LEU A 49 -0.54 8.10 -26.72
CA LEU A 49 -1.16 9.42 -26.64
C LEU A 49 -0.14 10.52 -26.94
N PHE A 50 1.03 10.51 -26.29
CA PHE A 50 2.07 11.49 -26.56
C PHE A 50 2.60 11.42 -28.00
N ALA A 51 2.66 10.25 -28.63
CA ALA A 51 3.08 10.13 -30.03
C ALA A 51 2.15 10.85 -31.02
N LEU A 52 0.88 10.98 -30.69
CA LEU A 52 -0.13 11.66 -31.52
C LEU A 52 -0.19 13.17 -31.30
N MET A 53 0.40 13.67 -30.20
CA MET A 53 0.37 15.09 -29.87
C MET A 53 1.57 15.83 -30.47
N PRO A 54 1.37 17.06 -31.02
CA PRO A 54 2.48 17.88 -31.48
C PRO A 54 3.41 18.22 -30.30
N GLY A 55 4.70 17.87 -30.44
CA GLY A 55 5.68 18.04 -29.35
C GLY A 55 5.57 17.01 -28.23
N GLY A 56 4.82 15.92 -28.40
CA GLY A 56 4.55 14.98 -27.32
C GLY A 56 5.76 14.23 -26.77
N GLN A 57 6.87 14.11 -27.51
CA GLN A 57 8.12 13.57 -26.97
C GLN A 57 8.64 14.36 -25.75
N PHE A 58 8.49 15.69 -25.75
CA PHE A 58 8.85 16.53 -24.60
C PHE A 58 7.98 16.21 -23.38
N PHE A 59 6.66 16.13 -23.58
CA PHE A 59 5.72 15.80 -22.52
C PHE A 59 5.90 14.37 -21.99
N MET A 60 6.26 13.42 -22.86
CA MET A 60 6.57 12.04 -22.48
C MET A 60 7.77 11.98 -21.53
N ILE A 61 8.84 12.73 -21.82
CA ILE A 61 10.02 12.82 -20.93
C ILE A 61 9.62 13.40 -19.57
N LEU A 62 8.85 14.50 -19.55
CA LEU A 62 8.40 15.12 -18.30
C LEU A 62 7.51 14.17 -17.49
N PHE A 63 6.60 13.45 -18.15
CA PHE A 63 5.70 12.51 -17.50
C PHE A 63 6.46 11.37 -16.80
N PHE A 64 7.36 10.70 -17.51
CA PHE A 64 8.14 9.60 -16.91
C PHE A 64 9.15 10.11 -15.87
N MET A 65 9.69 11.30 -16.04
CA MET A 65 10.52 11.93 -15.00
C MET A 65 9.71 12.20 -13.73
N ALA A 66 8.49 12.73 -13.86
CA ALA A 66 7.58 12.92 -12.74
C ALA A 66 7.19 11.59 -12.08
N LEU A 67 6.94 10.54 -12.88
CA LEU A 67 6.64 9.19 -12.39
C LEU A 67 7.80 8.62 -11.55
N VAL A 68 9.04 8.80 -11.99
CA VAL A 68 10.23 8.39 -11.23
C VAL A 68 10.33 9.15 -9.91
N PHE A 69 10.12 10.48 -9.88
CA PHE A 69 10.14 11.25 -8.64
C PHE A 69 9.01 10.85 -7.68
N ALA A 70 7.82 10.58 -8.19
CA ALA A 70 6.67 10.11 -7.40
C ALA A 70 6.97 8.74 -6.74
N ALA A 71 7.54 7.81 -7.50
CA ALA A 71 7.95 6.51 -6.98
C ALA A 71 9.11 6.64 -5.97
N TRP A 72 10.10 7.47 -6.26
CA TRP A 72 11.27 7.68 -5.41
C TRP A 72 10.90 8.22 -4.03
N THR A 73 10.07 9.26 -3.98
CA THR A 73 9.63 9.86 -2.71
C THR A 73 8.82 8.88 -1.86
N SER A 74 7.96 8.07 -2.47
CA SER A 74 7.20 7.01 -1.79
C SER A 74 8.12 5.92 -1.23
N LEU A 75 9.11 5.49 -2.02
CA LEU A 75 10.08 4.48 -1.62
C LEU A 75 10.91 4.91 -0.39
N VAL A 76 11.33 6.17 -0.34
CA VAL A 76 12.08 6.71 0.82
C VAL A 76 11.26 6.59 2.10
N ALA A 77 9.96 6.92 2.05
CA ALA A 77 9.07 6.80 3.21
C ALA A 77 8.90 5.34 3.66
N MET A 78 8.75 4.42 2.70
CA MET A 78 8.62 2.98 2.98
C MET A 78 9.88 2.38 3.61
N ILE A 79 11.07 2.74 3.09
CA ILE A 79 12.36 2.29 3.66
C ILE A 79 12.55 2.84 5.07
N GLU A 80 12.24 4.13 5.30
CA GLU A 80 12.35 4.73 6.62
C GLU A 80 11.41 4.03 7.61
N LEU A 81 10.15 3.77 7.23
CA LEU A 81 9.19 3.04 8.07
C LEU A 81 9.69 1.63 8.43
N ALA A 82 10.15 0.85 7.46
CA ALA A 82 10.66 -0.50 7.71
C ALA A 82 11.96 -0.47 8.53
N SER A 83 12.85 0.50 8.30
CA SER A 83 14.10 0.63 9.06
C SER A 83 13.85 1.03 10.52
N ARG A 84 12.76 1.74 10.83
CA ARG A 84 12.37 2.08 12.21
C ARG A 84 12.08 0.85 13.04
N VAL A 85 11.44 -0.17 12.48
CA VAL A 85 11.19 -1.44 13.18
C VAL A 85 12.51 -2.09 13.63
N LEU A 86 13.54 -2.06 12.78
CA LEU A 86 14.86 -2.57 13.13
C LEU A 86 15.61 -1.68 14.15
N ARG A 87 15.41 -0.36 14.08
CA ARG A 87 15.98 0.58 15.03
C ARG A 87 15.38 0.43 16.42
N ASP A 88 14.08 0.20 16.51
CA ASP A 88 13.38 -0.06 17.78
C ASP A 88 13.85 -1.39 18.41
N ALA A 89 14.33 -2.34 17.58
CA ALA A 89 15.02 -3.55 18.01
C ALA A 89 16.50 -3.34 18.41
N GLY A 90 17.01 -2.11 18.40
CA GLY A 90 18.37 -1.76 18.82
C GLY A 90 19.42 -1.71 17.70
N ILE A 91 19.05 -1.85 16.43
CA ILE A 91 20.00 -1.78 15.30
C ILE A 91 20.30 -0.31 14.95
N GLU A 92 21.59 0.02 14.75
CA GLU A 92 22.00 1.35 14.32
C GLU A 92 21.36 1.74 12.97
N ARG A 93 20.92 2.99 12.84
CA ARG A 93 20.19 3.51 11.67
C ARG A 93 20.87 3.18 10.34
N LYS A 94 22.18 3.41 10.23
CA LYS A 94 22.93 3.18 8.97
C LYS A 94 22.83 1.71 8.53
N ARG A 95 22.95 0.79 9.48
CA ARG A 95 22.84 -0.65 9.24
C ARG A 95 21.41 -1.06 8.95
N ALA A 96 20.43 -0.54 9.69
CA ALA A 96 19.01 -0.81 9.48
C ALA A 96 18.55 -0.41 8.06
N VAL A 97 18.89 0.80 7.60
CA VAL A 97 18.56 1.26 6.25
C VAL A 97 19.23 0.40 5.19
N GLY A 98 20.51 0.02 5.38
CA GLY A 98 21.22 -0.85 4.45
C GLY A 98 20.58 -2.24 4.34
N ILE A 99 20.21 -2.86 5.46
CA ILE A 99 19.53 -4.16 5.49
C ILE A 99 18.19 -4.09 4.75
N VAL A 100 17.36 -3.10 5.08
CA VAL A 100 16.05 -2.92 4.44
C VAL A 100 16.19 -2.64 2.95
N GLY A 101 17.13 -1.80 2.53
CA GLY A 101 17.38 -1.50 1.12
C GLY A 101 17.81 -2.72 0.31
N ILE A 102 18.75 -3.52 0.84
CA ILE A 102 19.19 -4.77 0.18
C ILE A 102 18.05 -5.78 0.15
N ALA A 103 17.31 -5.95 1.25
CA ALA A 103 16.16 -6.84 1.28
C ALA A 103 15.08 -6.43 0.28
N ALA A 104 14.77 -5.14 0.16
CA ALA A 104 13.82 -4.62 -0.82
C ALA A 104 14.28 -4.89 -2.25
N LEU A 105 15.57 -4.74 -2.55
CA LEU A 105 16.12 -5.03 -3.87
C LEU A 105 16.03 -6.53 -4.19
N VAL A 106 16.47 -7.40 -3.27
CA VAL A 106 16.45 -8.86 -3.45
C VAL A 106 15.02 -9.37 -3.61
N CYS A 107 14.10 -8.95 -2.75
CA CYS A 107 12.69 -9.34 -2.83
C CYS A 107 11.98 -8.70 -4.04
N GLY A 108 12.49 -7.60 -4.58
CA GLY A 108 11.95 -6.95 -5.78
C GLY A 108 12.37 -7.60 -7.10
N ILE A 109 13.47 -8.36 -7.14
CA ILE A 109 13.96 -9.02 -8.36
C ILE A 109 12.91 -9.94 -8.99
N PRO A 110 12.24 -10.86 -8.25
CA PRO A 110 11.22 -11.72 -8.84
C PRO A 110 10.05 -10.93 -9.46
N SER A 111 9.64 -9.84 -8.81
CA SER A 111 8.60 -8.94 -9.33
C SER A 111 9.04 -8.19 -10.59
N ALA A 112 10.32 -7.86 -10.72
CA ALA A 112 10.85 -7.24 -11.95
C ALA A 112 10.98 -8.22 -13.13
N LEU A 113 11.17 -9.51 -12.84
CA LEU A 113 11.37 -10.54 -13.86
C LEU A 113 10.08 -11.22 -14.32
N ASN A 114 9.04 -11.26 -13.48
CA ASN A 114 7.80 -11.97 -13.77
C ASN A 114 6.58 -11.11 -13.37
N MET A 115 5.77 -10.73 -14.37
CA MET A 115 4.56 -9.94 -14.18
C MET A 115 3.48 -10.65 -13.37
N ASP A 116 3.33 -11.97 -13.50
CA ASP A 116 2.37 -12.73 -12.69
C ASP A 116 2.77 -12.72 -11.22
N PHE A 117 4.06 -12.82 -10.94
CA PHE A 117 4.58 -12.69 -9.57
C PHE A 117 4.35 -11.27 -9.04
N PHE A 118 4.62 -10.24 -9.85
CA PHE A 118 4.35 -8.84 -9.48
C PHE A 118 2.86 -8.63 -9.14
N HIS A 119 1.94 -9.04 -10.01
CA HIS A 119 0.50 -8.92 -9.77
C HIS A 119 0.06 -9.70 -8.54
N ASN A 120 0.61 -10.90 -8.32
CA ASN A 120 0.33 -11.66 -7.11
C ASN A 120 0.79 -10.93 -5.85
N GLN A 121 2.00 -10.37 -5.83
CA GLN A 121 2.50 -9.63 -4.67
C GLN A 121 1.72 -8.33 -4.43
N ASP A 122 1.46 -7.55 -5.48
CA ASP A 122 0.65 -6.32 -5.39
C ASP A 122 -0.73 -6.63 -4.82
N TRP A 123 -1.36 -7.69 -5.32
CA TRP A 123 -2.65 -8.17 -4.84
C TRP A 123 -2.64 -8.59 -3.37
N VAL A 124 -1.72 -9.48 -2.98
CA VAL A 124 -1.65 -10.03 -1.62
C VAL A 124 -1.41 -8.92 -0.60
N TRP A 125 -0.46 -8.04 -0.85
CA TRP A 125 -0.10 -6.99 0.09
C TRP A 125 -1.09 -5.82 0.06
N GLY A 126 -1.75 -5.56 -1.07
CA GLY A 126 -2.90 -4.63 -1.13
C GLY A 126 -4.03 -5.04 -0.18
N VAL A 127 -4.36 -6.33 -0.13
CA VAL A 127 -5.35 -6.87 0.81
C VAL A 127 -4.84 -6.80 2.25
N GLY A 128 -3.54 -7.06 2.45
CA GLY A 128 -2.89 -6.89 3.76
C GLY A 128 -3.00 -5.46 4.31
N LEU A 129 -2.90 -4.43 3.45
CA LEU A 129 -3.10 -3.04 3.83
C LEU A 129 -4.56 -2.77 4.23
N MET A 130 -5.53 -3.33 3.51
CA MET A 130 -6.96 -3.24 3.87
C MET A 130 -7.24 -3.87 5.24
N LEU A 131 -6.66 -5.04 5.51
CA LEU A 131 -6.74 -5.70 6.82
C LEU A 131 -6.09 -4.88 7.93
N SER A 132 -4.96 -4.24 7.64
CA SER A 132 -4.27 -3.34 8.58
C SER A 132 -5.14 -2.13 8.94
N GLY A 133 -5.82 -1.54 7.95
CA GLY A 133 -6.80 -0.46 8.16
C GLY A 133 -7.98 -0.89 9.04
N PHE A 134 -8.49 -2.11 8.83
CA PHE A 134 -9.52 -2.70 9.70
C PHE A 134 -9.05 -2.81 11.15
N PHE A 135 -7.87 -3.37 11.40
CA PHE A 135 -7.34 -3.51 12.76
C PHE A 135 -7.08 -2.16 13.43
N PHE A 136 -6.60 -1.17 12.67
CA PHE A 136 -6.44 0.19 13.18
C PHE A 136 -7.79 0.76 13.62
N ALA A 137 -8.81 0.70 12.76
CA ALA A 137 -10.14 1.21 13.10
C ALA A 137 -10.76 0.45 14.29
N PHE A 138 -10.60 -0.87 14.34
CA PHE A 138 -11.05 -1.70 15.45
C PHE A 138 -10.37 -1.31 16.77
N ALA A 139 -9.05 -1.05 16.76
CA ALA A 139 -8.32 -0.57 17.93
C ALA A 139 -8.87 0.78 18.42
N VAL A 140 -9.20 1.69 17.51
CA VAL A 140 -9.83 2.99 17.84
C VAL A 140 -11.22 2.80 18.47
N LEU A 141 -12.06 1.88 17.95
CA LEU A 141 -13.35 1.57 18.59
C LEU A 141 -13.15 1.05 20.02
N ARG A 142 -12.18 0.15 20.20
CA ARG A 142 -11.92 -0.49 21.50
C ARG A 142 -11.39 0.50 22.53
N TYR A 143 -10.57 1.47 22.09
CA TYR A 143 -10.09 2.57 22.92
C TYR A 143 -11.21 3.54 23.31
N GLY A 144 -12.22 3.67 22.45
CA GLY A 144 -13.27 4.68 22.58
C GLY A 144 -13.02 5.83 21.60
N VAL A 145 -13.83 5.89 20.55
CA VAL A 145 -13.62 6.79 19.39
C VAL A 145 -13.58 8.26 19.79
N THR A 146 -14.49 8.69 20.67
CA THR A 146 -14.57 10.07 21.12
C THR A 146 -13.32 10.48 21.92
N GLU A 147 -12.82 9.60 22.78
CA GLU A 147 -11.61 9.85 23.57
C GLU A 147 -10.35 9.81 22.71
N TRP A 148 -10.29 8.88 21.75
CA TRP A 148 -9.22 8.86 20.75
C TRP A 148 -9.14 10.17 19.98
N ARG A 149 -10.28 10.68 19.48
CA ARG A 149 -10.36 11.95 18.76
C ARG A 149 -9.86 13.11 19.62
N ARG A 150 -10.32 13.19 20.87
CA ARG A 150 -9.93 14.28 21.80
C ARG A 150 -8.44 14.25 22.12
N LYS A 151 -7.86 13.06 22.29
CA LYS A 151 -6.49 12.91 22.78
C LYS A 151 -5.43 12.94 21.67
N PHE A 152 -5.71 12.31 20.53
CA PHE A 152 -4.71 12.10 19.47
C PHE A 152 -4.97 12.92 18.20
N ILE A 153 -6.19 13.43 18.00
CA ILE A 153 -6.55 14.20 16.80
C ILE A 153 -6.68 15.68 17.12
N ASN A 154 -7.42 16.04 18.17
CA ASN A 154 -7.58 17.42 18.62
C ASN A 154 -6.51 17.75 19.67
N THR A 155 -5.24 17.64 19.28
CA THR A 155 -4.12 18.05 20.13
C THR A 155 -4.03 19.57 20.22
N ALA A 156 -3.26 20.09 21.18
CA ALA A 156 -3.11 21.53 21.39
C ALA A 156 -2.60 22.28 20.15
N ASP A 157 -1.79 21.62 19.31
CA ASP A 157 -1.22 22.18 18.08
C ASP A 157 -2.12 21.97 16.85
N SER A 158 -3.38 21.57 17.04
CA SER A 158 -4.29 21.29 15.93
C SER A 158 -4.96 22.57 15.41
N ASP A 159 -4.62 22.95 14.17
CA ASP A 159 -5.24 24.09 13.47
C ASP A 159 -6.75 23.92 13.26
N ILE A 160 -7.22 22.67 13.15
CA ILE A 160 -8.63 22.33 12.87
C ILE A 160 -9.15 21.39 13.96
N HIS A 161 -10.22 21.82 14.62
CA HIS A 161 -10.92 20.98 15.59
C HIS A 161 -11.93 20.06 14.92
N ILE A 162 -11.76 18.75 15.14
CA ILE A 162 -12.61 17.71 14.57
C ILE A 162 -13.79 17.40 15.51
N GLY A 163 -14.98 17.46 14.94
CA GLY A 163 -16.25 17.23 15.63
C GLY A 163 -16.69 15.77 15.70
N ALA A 164 -17.91 15.58 16.24
CA ALA A 164 -18.54 14.26 16.44
C ALA A 164 -18.76 13.45 15.16
N TRP A 165 -18.77 14.09 13.99
CA TRP A 165 -18.90 13.41 12.70
C TRP A 165 -17.80 12.39 12.46
N TRP A 166 -16.60 12.61 13.01
CA TRP A 166 -15.49 11.68 12.87
C TRP A 166 -15.75 10.36 13.60
N ASP A 167 -16.53 10.39 14.69
CA ASP A 167 -16.87 9.17 15.42
C ASP A 167 -17.77 8.26 14.58
N TRP A 168 -18.66 8.88 13.78
CA TRP A 168 -19.46 8.18 12.78
C TRP A 168 -18.62 7.69 11.61
N ALA A 169 -17.67 8.51 11.13
CA ALA A 169 -16.77 8.13 10.04
C ALA A 169 -15.97 6.86 10.39
N ILE A 170 -15.39 6.75 11.59
CA ILE A 170 -14.67 5.54 12.00
C ILE A 170 -15.57 4.30 12.08
N ARG A 171 -16.81 4.45 12.55
CA ARG A 171 -17.78 3.34 12.57
C ARG A 171 -18.13 2.89 11.15
N LEU A 172 -18.28 3.83 10.21
CA LEU A 172 -18.53 3.54 8.81
C LEU A 172 -17.35 2.81 8.17
N VAL A 173 -16.11 3.26 8.41
CA VAL A 173 -14.88 2.64 7.89
C VAL A 173 -14.79 1.16 8.27
N ILE A 174 -15.26 0.77 9.46
CA ILE A 174 -15.25 -0.64 9.88
C ILE A 174 -16.29 -1.46 9.15
N VAL A 175 -17.50 -0.92 8.99
CA VAL A 175 -18.54 -1.58 8.21
C VAL A 175 -18.06 -1.77 6.77
N GLU A 176 -17.50 -0.71 6.18
CA GLU A 176 -16.90 -0.75 4.84
C GLU A 176 -15.79 -1.80 4.75
N ALA A 177 -14.84 -1.81 5.68
CA ALA A 177 -13.74 -2.77 5.68
C ALA A 177 -14.24 -4.22 5.78
N VAL A 178 -15.27 -4.50 6.58
CA VAL A 178 -15.87 -5.85 6.67
C VAL A 178 -16.57 -6.21 5.36
N VAL A 179 -17.37 -5.30 4.80
CA VAL A 179 -18.07 -5.53 3.53
C VAL A 179 -17.08 -5.78 2.40
N LEU A 180 -16.05 -4.94 2.27
CA LEU A 180 -15.01 -5.09 1.26
C LEU A 180 -14.22 -6.39 1.46
N MET A 181 -13.90 -6.78 2.69
CA MET A 181 -13.22 -8.04 2.96
C MET A 181 -14.07 -9.25 2.56
N VAL A 182 -15.35 -9.26 2.91
CA VAL A 182 -16.27 -10.37 2.55
C VAL A 182 -16.47 -10.42 1.04
N TRP A 183 -16.74 -9.26 0.42
CA TRP A 183 -16.91 -9.16 -1.03
C TRP A 183 -15.64 -9.61 -1.78
N PHE A 184 -14.48 -9.20 -1.29
CA PHE A 184 -13.18 -9.59 -1.83
C PHE A 184 -12.95 -11.10 -1.75
N LEU A 185 -13.13 -11.71 -0.57
CA LEU A 185 -12.96 -13.15 -0.38
C LEU A 185 -13.97 -13.94 -1.24
N TRP A 186 -15.14 -13.37 -1.48
CA TRP A 186 -16.12 -13.96 -2.38
C TRP A 186 -15.74 -13.84 -3.86
N SER A 187 -15.18 -12.71 -4.30
CA SER A 187 -14.83 -12.47 -5.71
C SER A 187 -13.57 -13.22 -6.14
N ALA A 188 -12.62 -13.42 -5.23
CA ALA A 188 -11.34 -14.06 -5.52
C ALA A 188 -11.34 -15.59 -5.32
N ARG A 189 -12.51 -16.20 -5.08
CA ARG A 189 -12.64 -17.67 -4.90
C ARG A 189 -12.53 -18.37 -6.26
N GLY A 190 -11.78 -19.48 -6.31
CA GLY A 190 -11.76 -20.34 -7.48
C GLY A 190 -13.07 -21.12 -7.63
N GLU A 191 -13.34 -21.66 -8.82
CA GLU A 191 -14.53 -22.48 -9.06
C GLU A 191 -14.44 -23.82 -8.34
N SER A 192 -13.22 -24.33 -8.12
CA SER A 192 -12.92 -25.53 -7.35
C SER A 192 -12.03 -25.26 -6.13
N PHE A 193 -12.02 -26.21 -5.19
CA PHE A 193 -11.16 -26.14 -4.00
C PHE A 193 -9.67 -26.09 -4.35
N ALA A 194 -9.23 -26.90 -5.33
CA ALA A 194 -7.83 -26.93 -5.74
C ALA A 194 -7.37 -25.61 -6.39
N GLU A 195 -8.24 -24.98 -7.18
CA GLU A 195 -7.95 -23.66 -7.78
C GLU A 195 -7.95 -22.55 -6.72
N THR A 196 -8.75 -22.69 -5.66
CA THR A 196 -8.81 -21.71 -4.56
C THR A 196 -7.58 -21.72 -3.67
N TRP A 197 -6.82 -22.82 -3.60
CA TRP A 197 -5.67 -22.96 -2.69
C TRP A 197 -4.35 -23.03 -3.44
N THR A 198 -3.94 -21.89 -4.01
CA THR A 198 -2.67 -21.74 -4.74
C THR A 198 -1.78 -20.69 -4.10
N LEU A 199 -0.45 -20.83 -4.21
CA LEU A 199 0.49 -19.98 -3.48
C LEU A 199 0.87 -18.69 -4.24
N PHE A 200 0.95 -18.73 -5.56
CA PHE A 200 1.37 -17.61 -6.42
C PHE A 200 0.41 -17.34 -7.59
N SER A 201 -0.89 -17.64 -7.43
CA SER A 201 -1.87 -17.27 -8.45
C SER A 201 -2.25 -15.81 -8.27
N PRO A 202 -2.21 -14.97 -9.32
CA PRO A 202 -2.84 -13.66 -9.28
C PRO A 202 -4.32 -13.79 -8.91
N TYR A 203 -4.85 -12.78 -8.20
CA TYR A 203 -6.28 -12.63 -7.92
C TYR A 203 -6.95 -13.80 -7.19
N ASN A 204 -6.22 -14.50 -6.30
CA ASN A 204 -6.69 -15.72 -5.66
C ASN A 204 -6.69 -15.65 -4.12
N VAL A 205 -7.76 -16.13 -3.47
CA VAL A 205 -7.89 -16.13 -2.00
C VAL A 205 -6.81 -16.96 -1.31
N GLY A 206 -6.46 -18.13 -1.84
CA GLY A 206 -5.45 -19.01 -1.25
C GLY A 206 -4.09 -18.34 -1.17
N SER A 207 -3.72 -17.58 -2.22
CA SER A 207 -2.45 -16.86 -2.24
C SER A 207 -2.39 -15.81 -1.13
N VAL A 208 -3.49 -15.10 -0.89
CA VAL A 208 -3.59 -14.13 0.22
C VAL A 208 -3.46 -14.82 1.57
N ILE A 209 -4.27 -15.84 1.83
CA ILE A 209 -4.32 -16.50 3.15
C ILE A 209 -2.99 -17.18 3.47
N ILE A 210 -2.43 -17.92 2.52
CA ILE A 210 -1.18 -18.68 2.74
C ILE A 210 -0.01 -17.71 2.95
N GLN A 211 0.15 -16.69 2.10
CA GLN A 211 1.25 -15.74 2.24
C GLN A 211 1.12 -14.90 3.51
N ALA A 212 -0.09 -14.47 3.88
CA ALA A 212 -0.34 -13.79 5.14
C ALA A 212 0.00 -14.68 6.35
N ALA A 213 -0.37 -15.97 6.33
CA ALA A 213 -0.03 -16.92 7.38
C ALA A 213 1.49 -17.12 7.51
N VAL A 214 2.20 -17.25 6.39
CA VAL A 214 3.66 -17.34 6.35
C VAL A 214 4.29 -16.06 6.93
N ALA A 215 3.81 -14.89 6.54
CA ALA A 215 4.31 -13.61 7.04
C ALA A 215 4.09 -13.46 8.56
N ILE A 216 2.90 -13.81 9.06
CA ILE A 216 2.60 -13.79 10.50
C ILE A 216 3.52 -14.75 11.25
N LEU A 217 3.76 -15.94 10.72
CA LEU A 217 4.64 -16.93 11.33
C LEU A 217 6.08 -16.42 11.42
N ILE A 218 6.60 -15.81 10.33
CA ILE A 218 7.92 -15.18 10.30
C ILE A 218 8.00 -14.06 11.34
N LEU A 219 7.01 -13.14 11.35
CA LEU A 219 6.97 -12.03 12.30
C LEU A 219 6.90 -12.50 13.74
N TRP A 220 6.14 -13.56 14.02
CA TRP A 220 6.04 -14.14 15.35
C TRP A 220 7.36 -14.78 15.81
N MET A 221 8.06 -15.49 14.91
CA MET A 221 9.39 -16.03 15.18
C MET A 221 10.40 -14.91 15.44
N LEU A 222 10.42 -13.87 14.60
CA LEU A 222 11.30 -12.71 14.76
C LEU A 222 10.99 -11.93 16.03
N ASN A 223 9.72 -11.74 16.37
CA ASN A 223 9.32 -11.05 17.59
C ASN A 223 9.82 -11.78 18.84
N ARG A 224 9.76 -13.13 18.85
CA ARG A 224 10.34 -13.93 19.94
C ARG A 224 11.85 -13.75 20.06
N LEU A 225 12.57 -13.63 18.94
CA LEU A 225 14.02 -13.39 18.94
C LEU A 225 14.36 -11.98 19.41
N ILE A 226 13.66 -10.96 18.89
CA ILE A 226 13.86 -9.56 19.26
C ILE A 226 13.53 -9.36 20.74
N THR A 227 12.38 -9.85 21.22
CA THR A 227 11.99 -9.73 22.63
C THR A 227 13.02 -10.37 23.56
N ARG A 228 13.55 -11.55 23.22
CA ARG A 228 14.61 -12.19 24.00
C ARG A 228 15.88 -11.35 24.05
N ALA A 229 16.35 -10.85 22.90
CA ALA A 229 17.54 -10.01 22.82
C ALA A 229 17.40 -8.69 23.59
N THR A 230 16.22 -8.05 23.55
CA THR A 230 15.96 -6.81 24.27
C THR A 230 15.88 -7.01 25.78
N LEU A 231 15.25 -8.10 26.23
CA LEU A 231 15.15 -8.41 27.67
C LEU A 231 16.50 -8.85 28.26
N GLU A 232 17.28 -9.65 27.54
CA GLU A 232 18.62 -10.10 27.98
C GLU A 232 19.62 -8.94 28.05
N GLY A 233 19.55 -7.97 27.13
CA GLY A 233 20.40 -6.76 27.16
C GLY A 233 20.14 -5.83 28.35
N SER A 234 18.94 -5.87 28.94
CA SER A 234 18.57 -5.06 30.13
C SER A 234 18.97 -5.70 31.47
N GLY A 235 19.36 -6.98 31.48
CA GLY A 235 19.79 -7.71 32.68
C GLY A 235 21.29 -7.66 32.96
N GLY A 236 22.11 -7.18 32.02
CA GLY A 236 23.57 -7.20 32.11
C GLY A 236 24.24 -5.96 32.72
N SER A 237 23.47 -4.93 33.09
CA SER A 237 23.97 -3.68 33.69
C SER A 237 23.70 -3.54 35.18
N ALA A 238 23.32 -4.64 35.85
CA ALA A 238 23.03 -4.69 37.29
C ALA A 238 23.91 -5.72 38.04
N GLY A 239 25.12 -5.99 37.54
CA GLY A 239 26.11 -6.86 38.19
C GLY A 239 27.38 -6.10 38.53
#